data_AF-A0A3A6N590-F1
#
_entry.id   AF-A0A3A6N590-F1
#
_cell.length_a   1.000
_cell.length_b   1.000
_cell.length_c   1.000
_cell.angle_alpha   90.00
_cell.angle_beta   90.00
_cell.angle_gamma   90.00
#
_symmetry.space_group_name_H-M   'P 1'
#
loop_
_entity.id
_entity.type
_entity.pdbx_description
1 polymer ?
#
loop_
_entity_poly.entity_id
_entity_poly.type
_entity_poly.pdbx_seq_one_letter_code
_entity_poly.pdbx_strand_id
1 'polypeptide(L)'
;MFGEHHPLTPKAGPAKVAWGLSLTHLLVLGIGAGLSYRLAQIIPPLPFKNFVLAHVHHFVPLGVAALLLFAREGKTGLNLAVYLAYLAAYRARRKVYVWRR
;
A
#
# COMPACT_ATOMS: atom_id res chain seq x y z
N MET A 1 -42.66 -6.57 -16.44
CA MET A 1 -41.93 -5.77 -17.44
C MET A 1 -40.47 -5.74 -17.01
N PHE A 2 -39.65 -6.56 -17.66
CA PHE A 2 -38.23 -6.69 -17.33
C PHE A 2 -37.47 -5.60 -18.07
N GLY A 3 -37.01 -4.60 -17.32
CA GLY A 3 -36.11 -3.56 -17.84
C GLY A 3 -34.74 -4.17 -18.11
N GLU A 4 -34.27 -4.01 -19.33
CA GLU A 4 -32.98 -4.50 -19.80
C GLU A 4 -31.87 -4.09 -18.83
N HIS A 5 -31.22 -5.08 -18.21
CA HIS A 5 -29.98 -4.87 -17.49
C HIS A 5 -28.93 -4.46 -18.52
N HIS A 6 -28.71 -3.15 -18.69
CA HIS A 6 -27.54 -2.65 -19.40
C HIS A 6 -26.31 -3.34 -18.79
N PRO A 7 -25.52 -4.12 -19.56
CA PRO A 7 -24.30 -4.69 -19.03
C PRO A 7 -23.39 -3.52 -18.71
N LEU A 8 -23.25 -3.22 -17.40
CA LEU A 8 -22.30 -2.23 -16.93
C LEU A 8 -20.93 -2.72 -17.35
N THR A 9 -20.36 -2.09 -18.39
CA THR A 9 -19.00 -2.40 -18.82
C THR A 9 -18.10 -2.27 -17.61
N PRO A 10 -17.39 -3.34 -17.19
CA PRO A 10 -16.52 -3.27 -16.03
C PRO A 10 -15.50 -2.17 -16.29
N LYS A 11 -15.31 -1.27 -15.32
CA LYS A 11 -14.29 -0.22 -15.42
C LYS A 11 -12.95 -0.89 -15.75
N ALA A 12 -12.30 -0.42 -16.81
CA ALA A 12 -10.98 -0.88 -17.17
C ALA A 12 -10.04 -0.69 -15.97
N GLY A 13 -9.37 -1.78 -15.58
CA GLY A 13 -8.36 -1.75 -14.55
C GLY A 13 -7.16 -0.89 -14.97
N PRO A 14 -6.27 -0.50 -14.03
CA PRO A 14 -5.07 0.25 -14.37
C PRO A 14 -4.22 -0.54 -15.37
N ALA A 15 -3.69 0.16 -16.37
CA ALA A 15 -2.83 -0.44 -17.38
C ALA A 15 -1.59 -1.06 -16.73
N LYS A 16 -1.34 -2.33 -17.08
CA LYS A 16 -0.16 -3.08 -16.64
C LYS A 16 0.99 -2.75 -17.59
N VAL A 17 2.12 -2.34 -17.03
CA VAL A 17 3.30 -1.89 -17.81
C VAL A 17 4.31 -3.03 -17.93
N ALA A 18 4.69 -3.65 -16.82
CA ALA A 18 5.68 -4.73 -16.79
C ALA A 18 5.38 -5.73 -15.68
N TRP A 19 5.59 -7.03 -15.92
CA TRP A 19 5.39 -8.12 -14.95
C TRP A 19 4.04 -8.09 -14.21
N GLY A 20 3.00 -7.61 -14.87
CA GLY A 20 1.66 -7.48 -14.28
C GLY A 20 1.50 -6.30 -13.31
N LEU A 21 2.52 -5.46 -13.15
CA LEU A 21 2.51 -4.26 -12.33
C LEU A 21 2.06 -3.03 -13.12
N SER A 22 1.28 -2.16 -12.49
CA SER A 22 0.95 -0.85 -13.04
C SER A 22 2.13 0.11 -12.87
N LEU A 23 2.13 1.22 -13.61
CA LEU A 23 3.14 2.27 -13.45
C LEU A 23 3.22 2.76 -12.00
N THR A 24 2.07 2.91 -11.35
CA THR A 24 1.99 3.31 -9.93
C THR A 24 2.68 2.31 -9.02
N HIS A 25 2.51 0.99 -9.25
CA HIS A 25 3.19 -0.02 -8.45
C HIS A 25 4.71 0.07 -8.63
N LEU A 26 5.18 0.26 -9.87
CA LEU A 26 6.62 0.41 -10.16
C LEU A 26 7.21 1.65 -9.48
N LEU A 27 6.52 2.78 -9.53
CA LEU A 27 6.96 4.01 -8.87
C LEU A 27 7.05 3.86 -7.35
N VAL A 28 6.04 3.28 -6.72
CA VAL A 28 6.01 3.09 -5.27
C VAL A 28 7.09 2.09 -4.82
N LEU A 29 7.29 0.99 -5.55
CA LEU A 29 8.39 0.06 -5.28
C LEU A 29 9.76 0.72 -5.51
N GLY A 30 9.89 1.56 -6.54
CA GLY A 30 11.11 2.33 -6.80
C GLY A 30 11.46 3.29 -5.67
N ILE A 31 10.45 3.99 -5.12
CA ILE A 31 10.63 4.83 -3.92
C ILE A 31 11.05 3.98 -2.72
N GLY A 32 10.38 2.84 -2.50
CA GLY A 32 10.73 1.90 -1.42
C GLY A 32 12.18 1.40 -1.52
N ALA A 33 12.62 1.02 -2.73
CA ALA A 33 13.98 0.60 -3.00
C ALA A 33 14.99 1.74 -2.77
N GLY A 34 14.67 2.96 -3.22
CA GLY A 34 15.50 4.14 -2.97
C GLY A 34 15.66 4.44 -1.48
N LEU A 35 14.58 4.34 -0.70
CA LEU A 35 14.62 4.50 0.76
C LEU A 35 15.43 3.40 1.43
N SER A 36 15.26 2.14 1.00
CA SER A 36 16.07 1.01 1.47
C SER A 36 17.57 1.23 1.21
N TYR A 37 17.93 1.73 0.04
CA TYR A 37 19.33 2.04 -0.29
C TYR A 37 19.90 3.15 0.61
N ARG A 38 19.15 4.24 0.82
CA ARG A 38 19.56 5.33 1.74
C ARG A 38 19.69 4.82 3.17
N LEU A 39 18.79 3.95 3.60
CA LEU A 39 18.83 3.34 4.93
C LEU A 39 20.09 2.49 5.13
N ALA A 40 20.48 1.72 4.11
CA ALA A 40 21.69 0.89 4.13
C ALA A 40 22.98 1.71 4.26
N GLN A 41 22.98 2.97 3.79
CA GLN A 41 24.12 3.88 3.93
C GLN A 41 24.22 4.49 5.34
N ILE A 42 23.09 4.61 6.07
CA ILE A 42 23.04 5.28 7.37
C ILE A 42 23.14 4.28 8.52
N ILE A 43 22.43 3.15 8.40
CA ILE A 43 22.32 2.17 9.48
C ILE A 43 23.32 1.05 9.25
N PRO A 44 24.24 0.79 10.19
CA PRO A 44 25.20 -0.30 10.06
C PRO A 44 24.49 -1.66 10.04
N PRO A 45 25.16 -2.70 9.52
CA PRO A 45 24.66 -4.06 9.61
C PRO A 45 24.49 -4.51 11.05
N LEU A 46 23.49 -5.36 11.29
CA LEU A 46 23.24 -5.97 12.60
C LEU A 46 24.38 -6.93 12.96
N PRO A 47 24.69 -7.13 14.25
CA PRO A 47 25.82 -7.96 14.70
C PRO A 47 25.52 -9.47 14.59
N PHE A 48 25.18 -9.93 13.40
CA PHE A 48 24.98 -11.33 13.06
C PHE A 48 26.16 -11.84 12.23
N LYS A 49 26.56 -13.10 12.46
CA LYS A 49 27.62 -13.76 11.67
C LYS A 49 27.21 -14.01 10.21
N ASN A 50 25.90 -14.08 9.94
CA ASN A 50 25.38 -14.32 8.61
C ASN A 50 25.15 -12.99 7.88
N PHE A 51 25.80 -12.83 6.72
CA PHE A 51 25.72 -11.63 5.89
C PHE A 51 24.27 -11.25 5.52
N VAL A 52 23.42 -12.23 5.19
CA VAL A 52 22.04 -11.97 4.77
C VAL A 52 21.21 -11.44 5.93
N LEU A 53 21.30 -12.08 7.10
CA LEU A 53 20.57 -11.66 8.31
C LEU A 53 21.06 -10.30 8.82
N ALA A 54 22.34 -9.99 8.63
CA ALA A 54 22.93 -8.73 9.02
C ALA A 54 22.38 -7.53 8.22
N HIS A 55 21.79 -7.73 7.04
CA HIS A 55 21.30 -6.67 6.14
C HIS A 55 19.79 -6.73 5.88
N VAL A 56 19.08 -7.71 6.45
CA VAL A 56 17.63 -7.89 6.19
C VAL A 56 16.81 -6.67 6.58
N HIS A 57 17.23 -5.96 7.64
CA HIS A 57 16.54 -4.76 8.12
C HIS A 57 16.62 -3.59 7.13
N HIS A 58 17.60 -3.56 6.23
CA HIS A 58 17.68 -2.55 5.18
C HIS A 58 16.55 -2.68 4.15
N PHE A 59 15.94 -3.85 4.03
CA PHE A 59 14.79 -4.07 3.15
C PHE A 59 13.45 -3.67 3.77
N VAL A 60 13.43 -3.18 5.02
CA VAL A 60 12.18 -2.78 5.70
C VAL A 60 11.40 -1.73 4.90
N PRO A 61 11.99 -0.63 4.38
CA PRO A 61 11.25 0.34 3.57
C PRO A 61 10.60 -0.27 2.33
N LEU A 62 11.33 -1.12 1.61
CA LEU A 62 10.79 -1.84 0.44
C LEU A 62 9.67 -2.80 0.84
N GLY A 63 9.83 -3.54 1.94
CA GLY A 63 8.81 -4.45 2.47
C GLY A 63 7.53 -3.73 2.89
N VAL A 64 7.65 -2.56 3.52
CA VAL A 64 6.51 -1.70 3.88
C VAL A 64 5.81 -1.18 2.60
N ALA A 65 6.57 -0.73 1.61
CA ALA A 65 6.00 -0.30 0.33
C ALA A 65 5.24 -1.44 -0.37
N ALA A 66 5.81 -2.64 -0.41
CA ALA A 66 5.15 -3.83 -0.94
C ALA A 66 3.87 -4.21 -0.16
N LEU A 67 3.91 -4.17 1.18
CA LEU A 67 2.75 -4.40 2.01
C LEU A 67 1.61 -3.43 1.70
N LEU A 68 1.91 -2.13 1.62
CA LEU A 68 0.90 -1.10 1.33
C LEU A 68 0.31 -1.25 -0.08
N LEU A 69 1.08 -1.71 -1.05
CA LEU A 69 0.63 -1.93 -2.43
C LEU A 69 -0.20 -3.21 -2.61
N PHE A 70 0.22 -4.32 -2.03
CA PHE A 70 -0.33 -5.63 -2.36
C PHE A 70 -1.23 -6.20 -1.28
N ALA A 71 -1.04 -5.81 -0.02
CA ALA A 71 -1.91 -6.28 1.04
C ALA A 71 -3.30 -5.66 0.93
N ARG A 72 -4.29 -6.46 1.30
CA ARG A 72 -5.68 -6.04 1.43
C ARG A 72 -6.14 -6.29 2.85
N GLU A 73 -6.98 -5.40 3.34
CA GLU A 73 -7.62 -5.58 4.63
C GLU A 73 -8.71 -6.67 4.51
N GLY A 74 -8.70 -7.63 5.43
CA GLY A 74 -9.46 -8.88 5.27
C GLY A 74 -10.97 -8.71 5.30
N LYS A 75 -11.49 -7.70 6.00
CA LYS A 75 -12.94 -7.51 6.17
C LYS A 75 -13.57 -6.69 5.04
N THR A 76 -12.87 -5.67 4.58
CA THR A 76 -13.33 -4.70 3.58
C THR A 76 -12.83 -5.03 2.18
N GLY A 77 -11.77 -5.84 2.05
CA GLY A 77 -11.12 -6.14 0.77
C GLY A 77 -10.40 -4.93 0.15
N LEU A 78 -10.37 -3.79 0.84
CA LEU A 78 -9.67 -2.59 0.40
C LEU A 78 -8.17 -2.84 0.39
N ASN A 79 -7.48 -2.23 -0.56
CA ASN A 79 -6.02 -2.11 -0.50
C ASN A 79 -5.62 -1.45 0.84
N LEU A 80 -4.56 -1.97 1.47
CA LEU A 80 -4.17 -1.57 2.81
C LEU A 80 -3.86 -0.06 2.92
N ALA A 81 -3.21 0.54 1.93
CA ALA A 81 -2.97 1.98 1.92
C ALA A 81 -4.29 2.78 1.87
N VAL A 82 -5.25 2.34 1.05
CA VAL A 82 -6.58 2.98 0.97
C VAL A 82 -7.33 2.86 2.29
N TYR A 83 -7.31 1.67 2.89
CA TYR A 83 -7.92 1.43 4.19
C TYR A 83 -7.33 2.33 5.27
N LEU A 84 -6.00 2.42 5.35
CA LEU A 84 -5.31 3.27 6.32
C LEU A 84 -5.61 4.76 6.09
N ALA A 85 -5.70 5.20 4.83
CA ALA A 85 -6.09 6.58 4.50
C ALA A 85 -7.52 6.90 4.99
N TYR A 86 -8.48 6.00 4.77
CA TYR A 86 -9.85 6.19 5.29
C TYR A 86 -9.91 6.13 6.82
N LEU A 87 -9.15 5.24 7.44
CA LEU A 87 -9.07 5.17 8.90
C LEU A 87 -8.50 6.46 9.49
N ALA A 88 -7.44 7.01 8.89
CA ALA A 88 -6.86 8.28 9.29
C ALA A 88 -7.85 9.44 9.11
N ALA A 89 -8.51 9.53 7.95
CA ALA A 89 -9.53 10.54 7.67
C ALA A 89 -10.71 10.45 8.66
N TYR A 90 -11.17 9.23 8.96
CA TYR A 90 -12.23 8.99 9.94
C TYR A 90 -11.83 9.46 11.34
N ARG A 91 -10.58 9.20 11.76
CA ARG A 91 -10.07 9.65 13.06
C ARG A 91 -9.90 11.17 13.13
N ALA A 92 -9.51 11.80 12.02
CA ALA A 92 -9.30 13.24 11.93
C ALA A 92 -10.60 14.05 11.76
N ARG A 93 -11.74 13.40 11.46
CA ARG A 93 -13.01 14.10 11.23
C ARG A 93 -13.44 14.87 12.49
N ARG A 94 -13.96 16.08 12.30
CA ARG A 94 -14.63 16.82 13.38
C ARG A 94 -15.93 16.10 13.74
N LYS A 95 -16.11 15.77 15.02
CA LYS A 95 -17.33 15.13 15.53
C LYS A 95 -18.40 16.20 15.72
N VAL A 96 -19.45 16.14 14.90
CA VAL A 96 -20.66 16.95 15.11
C VAL A 96 -21.63 16.13 15.94
N TYR A 97 -21.88 16.56 17.16
CA TYR A 97 -22.90 15.97 18.02
C TYR A 97 -24.22 16.65 17.71
N VAL A 98 -25.10 15.95 17.00
CA VAL A 98 -26.47 16.41 16.78
C VAL A 98 -27.25 16.10 18.05
N TRP A 99 -27.41 17.09 18.92
CA TRP A 99 -28.33 17.00 20.04
C TRP A 99 -29.76 17.08 19.49
N ARG A 100 -30.53 15.99 19.62
CA ARG A 100 -31.99 16.00 19.38
C ARG A 100 -32.62 16.98 20.38
N ARG A 101 -33.42 17.92 19.88
CA ARG A 101 -34.42 18.62 20.69
C ARG A 101 -35.62 17.71 20.92
#